data_AF-A0A0M2LK86-F1
#
_entry.id   AF-A0A0M2LK86-F1
#
_cell.length_a   1.000
_cell.length_b   1.000
_cell.length_c   1.000
_cell.angle_alpha   90.00
_cell.angle_beta   90.00
_cell.angle_gamma   90.00
#
_symmetry.space_group_name_H-M   'P 1'
#
loop_
_entity.id
_entity.type
_entity.pdbx_description
1 polymer ?
#
loop_
_entity_poly.entity_id
_entity_poly.type
_entity_poly.pdbx_seq_one_letter_code
_entity_poly.pdbx_strand_id
1 'polypeptide(L)'
;MRRAAAALAGAALVAGCGQQAGTRERSDDAGTALEATAIARGIVSDPAALNPVGAFASATDRVCVVPRDGEYSIGVSVDYGDRQHCVARGVARENGVLRVDFGGGCRLDARFDGERIVFPAEAPAACNQSCTGRASLSAVNTARLSVAEAEARAMRGADGNPLCD
;
A
#
# COMPACT_ATOMS: atom_id res chain seq x y z
N MET A 1 -70.57 30.21 22.25
CA MET A 1 -71.51 29.14 21.85
C MET A 1 -71.86 29.33 20.37
N ARG A 2 -71.56 28.32 19.53
CA ARG A 2 -72.13 27.99 18.20
C ARG A 2 -72.04 29.06 17.07
N ARG A 3 -71.75 28.76 15.80
CA ARG A 3 -71.42 27.54 15.03
C ARG A 3 -71.07 27.99 13.61
N ALA A 4 -70.14 27.27 12.95
CA ALA A 4 -70.11 26.89 11.52
C ALA A 4 -70.10 28.01 10.46
N ALA A 5 -69.53 27.88 9.26
CA ALA A 5 -68.65 26.93 8.59
C ALA A 5 -68.28 27.55 7.23
N ALA A 6 -67.28 26.96 6.58
CA ALA A 6 -67.02 26.96 5.12
C ALA A 6 -65.95 27.93 4.59
N ALA A 7 -64.81 27.34 4.21
CA ALA A 7 -64.12 27.49 2.91
C ALA A 7 -62.74 26.81 3.06
N LEU A 8 -62.58 25.56 2.61
CA LEU A 8 -62.03 25.25 1.27
C LEU A 8 -60.64 25.86 1.04
N ALA A 9 -59.58 25.05 1.22
CA ALA A 9 -58.63 24.68 0.17
C ALA A 9 -57.30 24.20 0.76
N GLY A 10 -56.77 23.10 0.22
CA GLY A 10 -55.37 22.72 0.38
C GLY A 10 -55.10 21.59 1.38
N ALA A 11 -55.82 20.47 1.27
CA ALA A 11 -55.32 19.22 1.84
C ALA A 11 -54.00 18.87 1.11
N ALA A 12 -52.89 19.12 1.81
CA ALA A 12 -51.56 18.73 1.40
C ALA A 12 -51.52 17.21 1.20
N LEU A 13 -51.49 16.79 -0.06
CA LEU A 13 -51.08 15.45 -0.45
C LEU A 13 -49.58 15.33 -0.21
N VAL A 14 -49.18 15.06 1.04
CA VAL A 14 -47.86 14.49 1.32
C VAL A 14 -47.98 13.00 0.97
N ALA A 15 -48.01 12.72 -0.33
CA ALA A 15 -47.73 11.38 -0.82
C ALA A 15 -46.33 11.02 -0.35
N GLY A 16 -46.26 10.09 0.60
CA GLY A 16 -45.01 9.60 1.14
C GLY A 16 -44.09 9.21 0.00
N CYS A 17 -42.90 9.82 -0.04
CA CYS A 17 -41.76 9.24 -0.70
C CYS A 17 -41.48 7.93 0.03
N GLY A 18 -42.13 6.86 -0.41
CA GLY A 18 -41.73 5.50 -0.08
C GLY A 18 -40.30 5.38 -0.55
N GLN A 19 -39.36 5.40 0.40
CA GLN A 19 -38.01 4.93 0.18
C GLN A 19 -38.19 3.49 -0.26
N GLN A 20 -38.19 3.26 -1.57
CA GLN A 20 -37.99 1.92 -2.10
C GLN A 20 -36.67 1.49 -1.49
N ALA A 21 -36.76 0.55 -0.54
CA ALA A 21 -35.66 -0.30 -0.21
C ALA A 21 -35.34 -1.02 -1.52
N GLY A 22 -34.55 -0.35 -2.36
CA GLY A 22 -33.85 -0.99 -3.45
C GLY A 22 -33.13 -2.12 -2.75
N THR A 23 -33.60 -3.33 -3.04
CA THR A 23 -32.85 -4.54 -2.77
C THR A 23 -31.44 -4.19 -3.19
N ARG A 24 -30.49 -4.11 -2.24
CA ARG A 24 -29.08 -4.21 -2.58
C ARG A 24 -28.94 -5.61 -3.14
N GLU A 25 -29.30 -5.77 -4.41
CA GLU A 25 -28.83 -6.88 -5.19
C GLU A 25 -27.32 -6.79 -5.10
N ARG A 26 -26.77 -7.90 -4.61
CA ARG A 26 -25.37 -8.07 -4.25
C ARG A 26 -24.54 -7.87 -5.51
N SER A 27 -24.18 -6.60 -5.78
CA SER A 27 -23.35 -6.15 -6.90
C SER A 27 -21.91 -6.65 -6.82
N ASP A 28 -21.56 -7.42 -5.78
CA ASP A 28 -20.24 -8.04 -5.63
C ASP A 28 -19.95 -9.02 -6.78
N ASP A 29 -20.97 -9.72 -7.31
CA ASP A 29 -20.76 -10.74 -8.34
C ASP A 29 -20.41 -10.13 -9.71
N ALA A 30 -21.15 -9.09 -10.14
CA ALA A 30 -20.84 -8.36 -11.35
C ALA A 30 -19.48 -7.64 -11.26
N GLY A 31 -19.16 -7.05 -10.10
CA GLY A 31 -17.87 -6.42 -9.85
C GLY A 31 -16.70 -7.41 -9.93
N THR A 32 -16.83 -8.57 -9.26
CA THR A 32 -15.82 -9.63 -9.26
C THR A 32 -15.62 -10.21 -10.67
N ALA A 33 -16.69 -10.41 -11.43
CA ALA A 33 -16.61 -10.89 -12.81
C ALA A 33 -15.92 -9.89 -13.75
N LEU A 34 -16.17 -8.58 -13.58
CA LEU A 34 -15.49 -7.53 -14.32
C LEU A 34 -13.99 -7.48 -13.97
N GLU A 35 -13.65 -7.55 -12.69
CA GLU A 35 -12.27 -7.59 -12.22
C GLU A 35 -11.52 -8.81 -12.76
N ALA A 36 -12.09 -10.01 -12.64
CA ALA A 36 -11.52 -11.24 -13.19
C ALA A 36 -11.29 -11.15 -14.71
N THR A 37 -12.23 -10.55 -15.44
CA THR A 37 -12.09 -10.32 -16.88
C THR A 37 -10.99 -9.30 -17.18
N ALA A 38 -10.90 -8.21 -16.42
CA ALA A 38 -9.88 -7.20 -16.59
C ALA A 38 -8.48 -7.75 -16.31
N ILE A 39 -8.32 -8.60 -15.28
CA ILE A 39 -7.09 -9.34 -14.99
C ILE A 39 -6.75 -10.28 -16.15
N ALA A 40 -7.70 -11.10 -16.61
CA ALA A 40 -7.48 -12.02 -17.73
C ALA A 40 -7.11 -11.32 -19.06
N ARG A 41 -7.50 -10.05 -19.22
CA ARG A 41 -7.15 -9.21 -20.37
C ARG A 41 -5.88 -8.38 -20.16
N GLY A 42 -5.24 -8.47 -18.99
CA GLY A 42 -4.06 -7.69 -18.63
C GLY A 42 -4.33 -6.18 -18.48
N ILE A 43 -5.59 -5.79 -18.29
CA ILE A 43 -5.99 -4.39 -18.05
C ILE A 43 -5.72 -4.01 -16.59
N VAL A 44 -5.91 -4.96 -15.67
CA VAL A 44 -5.62 -4.83 -14.23
C VAL A 44 -4.57 -5.86 -13.86
N SER A 45 -3.62 -5.50 -13.01
CA SER A 45 -2.61 -6.42 -12.49
C SER A 45 -3.25 -7.52 -11.65
N ASP A 46 -2.82 -8.76 -11.84
CA ASP A 46 -3.25 -9.88 -11.00
C ASP A 46 -2.65 -9.73 -9.59
N PRO A 47 -3.46 -9.51 -8.53
CA PRO A 47 -2.97 -9.42 -7.17
C PRO A 47 -2.29 -10.72 -6.69
N ALA A 48 -2.62 -11.87 -7.28
CA ALA A 48 -2.01 -13.16 -6.95
C ALA A 48 -0.66 -13.39 -7.65
N ALA A 49 -0.26 -12.53 -8.59
CA ALA A 49 0.98 -12.65 -9.36
C ALA A 49 1.87 -11.40 -9.27
N LEU A 50 1.69 -10.59 -8.22
CA LEU A 50 2.48 -9.37 -8.03
C LEU A 50 3.95 -9.69 -7.78
N ASN A 51 4.83 -9.19 -8.64
CA ASN A 51 6.27 -9.31 -8.49
C ASN A 51 6.86 -8.03 -7.87
N PRO A 52 7.42 -8.10 -6.64
CA PRO A 52 7.97 -6.93 -5.97
C PRO A 52 9.34 -6.50 -6.51
N VAL A 53 9.98 -7.27 -7.40
CA VAL A 53 11.29 -6.92 -7.99
C VAL A 53 11.24 -5.54 -8.63
N GLY A 54 12.21 -4.70 -8.28
CA GLY A 54 12.31 -3.36 -8.83
C GLY A 54 12.98 -2.34 -7.93
N ALA A 55 13.09 -1.13 -8.46
CA ALA A 55 13.57 0.05 -7.77
C ALA A 55 12.38 0.94 -7.38
N PHE A 56 12.33 1.38 -6.13
CA PHE A 56 11.26 2.21 -5.59
C PHE A 56 11.85 3.41 -4.87
N ALA A 57 11.19 4.56 -4.97
CA ALA A 57 11.60 5.74 -4.24
C ALA A 57 10.43 6.68 -3.87
N SER A 58 10.71 7.50 -2.87
CA SER A 58 10.05 8.76 -2.56
C SER A 58 11.13 9.85 -2.51
N ALA A 59 10.80 11.06 -2.06
CA ALA A 59 11.77 12.16 -1.95
C ALA A 59 13.07 11.74 -1.25
N THR A 60 12.97 11.15 -0.06
CA THR A 60 14.11 10.76 0.80
C THR A 60 14.28 9.26 0.94
N ASP A 61 13.26 8.50 0.54
CA ASP A 61 13.20 7.07 0.83
C ASP A 61 13.46 6.29 -0.43
N ARG A 62 14.21 5.20 -0.27
CA ARG A 62 14.58 4.30 -1.34
C ARG A 62 14.37 2.88 -0.88
N VAL A 63 13.73 2.07 -1.72
CA VAL A 63 13.60 0.63 -1.51
C VAL A 63 14.03 -0.07 -2.79
N CYS A 64 14.84 -1.11 -2.67
CA CYS A 64 15.14 -2.02 -3.76
C CYS A 64 14.65 -3.42 -3.38
N VAL A 65 14.22 -4.18 -4.38
CA VAL A 65 13.89 -5.60 -4.23
C VAL A 65 14.48 -6.34 -5.42
N VAL A 66 15.25 -7.40 -5.16
CA VAL A 66 15.87 -8.25 -6.20
C VAL A 66 15.63 -9.73 -5.89
N PRO A 67 15.58 -10.61 -6.90
CA PRO A 67 15.41 -12.05 -6.68
C PRO A 67 16.55 -12.63 -5.84
N ARG A 68 16.22 -13.58 -4.94
CA ARG A 68 17.19 -14.35 -4.17
C ARG A 68 16.63 -15.74 -3.85
N ASP A 69 17.04 -16.76 -4.59
CA ASP A 69 16.78 -18.21 -4.34
C ASP A 69 15.53 -18.54 -3.50
N GLY A 70 14.35 -18.39 -4.12
CA GLY A 70 13.06 -18.71 -3.48
C GLY A 70 12.48 -17.61 -2.58
N GLU A 71 13.18 -16.48 -2.44
CA GLU A 71 12.81 -15.28 -1.71
C GLU A 71 13.27 -14.02 -2.48
N TYR A 72 13.29 -12.87 -1.81
CA TYR A 72 13.84 -11.63 -2.33
C TYR A 72 14.90 -11.09 -1.37
N SER A 73 15.98 -10.51 -1.91
CA SER A 73 16.79 -9.54 -1.17
C SER A 73 16.05 -8.20 -1.21
N ILE A 74 15.94 -7.55 -0.05
CA ILE A 74 15.34 -6.22 0.08
C ILE A 74 16.28 -5.29 0.83
N GLY A 75 16.35 -4.05 0.37
CA GLY A 75 17.07 -2.98 1.05
C GLY A 75 16.22 -1.73 1.14
N VAL A 76 16.33 -1.02 2.26
CA VAL A 76 15.66 0.26 2.50
C VAL A 76 16.68 1.29 2.98
N SER A 77 16.56 2.49 2.43
CA SER A 77 17.34 3.66 2.83
C SER A 77 16.40 4.84 3.02
N VAL A 78 16.46 5.48 4.18
CA VAL A 78 15.75 6.73 4.49
C VAL A 78 16.83 7.76 4.81
N ASP A 79 16.82 8.91 4.16
CA ASP A 79 17.83 9.96 4.39
C ASP A 79 17.18 11.32 4.60
N TYR A 80 17.20 11.80 5.84
CA TYR A 80 16.69 13.13 6.21
C TYR A 80 17.76 14.22 6.19
N GLY A 81 18.98 13.91 5.75
CA GLY A 81 20.13 14.80 5.84
C GLY A 81 20.72 14.90 7.25
N ASP A 82 21.79 15.69 7.41
CA ASP A 82 22.46 15.93 8.69
C ASP A 82 22.85 14.65 9.46
N ARG A 83 23.24 13.60 8.73
CA ARG A 83 23.55 12.27 9.27
C ARG A 83 22.38 11.61 10.01
N GLN A 84 21.13 11.98 9.68
CA GLN A 84 19.92 11.31 10.15
C GLN A 84 19.43 10.40 9.04
N HIS A 85 19.81 9.13 9.11
CA HIS A 85 19.44 8.15 8.10
C HIS A 85 19.14 6.79 8.71
N CYS A 86 18.38 5.97 7.98
CA CYS A 86 18.28 4.54 8.20
C CYS A 86 18.82 3.81 6.98
N VAL A 87 19.60 2.75 7.18
CA VAL A 87 19.94 1.80 6.12
C VAL A 87 19.77 0.39 6.67
N ALA A 88 18.86 -0.38 6.09
CA ALA A 88 18.64 -1.78 6.46
C ALA A 88 18.60 -2.67 5.22
N ARG A 89 19.17 -3.87 5.35
CA ARG A 89 19.28 -4.88 4.29
C ARG A 89 18.85 -6.21 4.86
N GLY A 90 18.12 -6.99 4.09
CA GLY A 90 17.48 -8.19 4.58
C GLY A 90 16.87 -9.02 3.50
N VAL A 91 15.94 -9.87 3.90
CA VAL A 91 15.17 -10.72 3.01
C VAL A 91 13.69 -10.40 3.10
N ALA A 92 12.98 -10.63 2.00
CA ALA A 92 11.54 -10.54 1.95
C ALA A 92 10.92 -11.79 1.35
N ARG A 93 9.75 -12.16 1.85
CA ARG A 93 8.88 -13.21 1.28
C ARG A 93 7.54 -12.59 0.93
N GLU A 94 7.04 -12.91 -0.26
CA GLU A 94 5.71 -12.51 -0.71
C GLU A 94 4.73 -13.67 -0.40
N ASN A 95 3.65 -13.36 0.31
CA ASN A 95 2.53 -14.28 0.56
C ASN A 95 1.22 -13.53 0.86
N GLY A 96 0.80 -12.66 -0.07
CA GLY A 96 -0.29 -11.70 0.08
C GLY A 96 0.11 -10.43 0.83
N VAL A 97 1.26 -10.46 1.50
CA VAL A 97 1.96 -9.31 2.08
C VAL A 97 3.46 -9.51 1.91
N LEU A 98 4.23 -8.44 1.87
CA LEU A 98 5.69 -8.51 1.78
C LEU A 98 6.26 -8.59 3.21
N ARG A 99 6.54 -9.81 3.68
CA ARG A 99 7.12 -10.03 5.01
C ARG A 99 8.62 -9.79 4.94
N VAL A 100 9.09 -8.78 5.66
CA VAL A 100 10.48 -8.31 5.63
C VAL A 100 11.20 -8.69 6.94
N ASP A 101 12.40 -9.23 6.82
CA ASP A 101 13.31 -9.48 7.94
C ASP A 101 14.66 -8.82 7.66
N PHE A 102 14.97 -7.77 8.41
CA PHE A 102 16.25 -7.05 8.36
C PHE A 102 17.27 -7.60 9.38
N GLY A 103 16.96 -8.71 10.05
CA GLY A 103 17.78 -9.27 11.12
C GLY A 103 17.62 -8.52 12.46
N GLY A 104 18.27 -9.04 13.51
CA GLY A 104 18.28 -8.41 14.85
C GLY A 104 16.89 -8.21 15.49
N GLY A 105 15.87 -8.94 15.03
CA GLY A 105 14.49 -8.77 15.51
C GLY A 105 13.69 -7.68 14.80
N CYS A 106 14.28 -6.96 13.84
CA CYS A 106 13.55 -6.02 12.98
C CYS A 106 12.80 -6.79 11.88
N ARG A 107 11.55 -7.16 12.17
CA ARG A 107 10.63 -7.82 11.24
C ARG A 107 9.34 -7.03 11.08
N LEU A 108 8.92 -6.78 9.85
CA LEU A 108 7.72 -6.03 9.54
C LEU A 108 6.99 -6.57 8.32
N ASP A 109 5.70 -6.29 8.25
CA ASP A 109 4.87 -6.61 7.10
C ASP A 109 4.65 -5.33 6.28
N ALA A 110 5.22 -5.30 5.08
CA ALA A 110 5.03 -4.21 4.13
C ALA A 110 3.92 -4.56 3.13
N ARG A 111 3.08 -3.57 2.80
CA ARG A 111 2.08 -3.72 1.74
C ARG A 111 2.74 -3.44 0.40
N PHE A 112 2.43 -4.28 -0.58
CA PHE A 112 2.82 -4.10 -1.96
C PHE A 112 1.59 -4.27 -2.85
N ASP A 113 1.28 -3.27 -3.68
CA ASP A 113 0.08 -3.22 -4.53
C ASP A 113 0.38 -3.35 -6.03
N GLY A 114 1.62 -3.70 -6.38
CA GLY A 114 2.12 -3.70 -7.76
C GLY A 114 3.01 -2.50 -8.07
N GLU A 115 2.70 -1.34 -7.49
CA GLU A 115 3.35 -0.06 -7.80
C GLU A 115 3.98 0.64 -6.59
N ARG A 116 3.55 0.31 -5.37
CA ARG A 116 4.04 0.95 -4.15
C ARG A 116 4.43 -0.07 -3.10
N ILE A 117 5.48 0.25 -2.37
CA ILE A 117 5.84 -0.45 -1.12
C ILE A 117 5.57 0.50 0.04
N VAL A 118 4.74 0.05 0.97
CA VAL A 118 4.32 0.81 2.15
C VAL A 118 4.61 0.03 3.42
N PHE A 119 5.49 0.56 4.26
CA PHE A 119 5.83 0.01 5.57
C PHE A 119 4.73 0.35 6.59
N PRO A 120 4.66 -0.38 7.73
CA PRO A 120 3.68 -0.08 8.78
C PRO A 120 3.85 1.35 9.32
N ALA A 121 2.76 1.90 9.85
CA ALA A 121 2.77 3.24 10.46
C ALA A 121 3.79 3.34 11.62
N GLU A 122 4.00 2.22 12.33
CA GLU A 122 5.02 2.09 13.37
C GLU A 122 5.89 0.87 13.08
N ALA A 123 7.19 1.09 12.86
CA ALA A 123 8.16 0.02 12.75
C ALA A 123 8.52 -0.54 14.14
N PRO A 124 8.85 -1.84 14.26
CA PRO A 124 9.32 -2.40 15.51
C PRO A 124 10.53 -1.65 16.07
N ALA A 125 10.60 -1.49 17.39
CA ALA A 125 11.70 -0.79 18.05
C ALA A 125 13.09 -1.35 17.71
N ALA A 126 13.19 -2.66 17.43
CA ALA A 126 14.41 -3.32 16.98
C ALA A 126 14.99 -2.70 15.69
N CYS A 127 14.15 -2.11 14.83
CA CYS A 127 14.59 -1.47 13.59
C CYS A 127 15.40 -0.19 13.82
N ASN A 128 15.33 0.41 15.01
CA ASN A 128 16.11 1.59 15.35
C ASN A 128 17.63 1.34 15.35
N GLN A 129 18.07 0.08 15.46
CA GLN A 129 19.49 -0.28 15.35
C GLN A 129 20.10 0.07 13.99
N SER A 130 19.27 0.15 12.95
CA SER A 130 19.65 0.49 11.57
C SER A 130 19.54 1.99 11.29
N CYS A 131 19.19 2.79 12.30
CA CYS A 131 18.85 4.19 12.16
C CYS A 131 19.74 5.09 13.03
N THR A 132 19.91 6.33 12.59
CA THR A 132 20.66 7.38 13.28
C THR A 132 19.81 8.63 13.44
N GLY A 133 19.98 9.31 14.58
CA GLY A 133 19.24 10.53 14.90
C GLY A 133 17.73 10.30 14.96
N ARG A 134 16.96 11.03 14.15
CA ARG A 134 15.48 10.97 14.12
C ARG A 134 14.94 10.19 12.92
N ALA A 135 15.80 9.63 12.08
CA ALA A 135 15.35 8.81 10.98
C ALA A 135 14.65 7.54 11.51
N SER A 136 13.67 7.04 10.76
CA SER A 136 12.93 5.84 11.12
C SER A 136 12.50 5.09 9.87
N LEU A 137 12.28 3.78 10.02
CA LEU A 137 11.64 2.93 9.00
C LEU A 137 10.11 2.93 9.11
N SER A 138 9.54 3.68 10.03
CA SER A 138 8.09 3.87 10.13
C SER A 138 7.54 4.62 8.91
N ALA A 139 6.39 4.18 8.42
CA ALA A 139 5.62 4.85 7.38
C ALA A 139 6.36 5.14 6.06
N VAL A 140 7.42 4.39 5.75
CA VAL A 140 8.07 4.44 4.43
C VAL A 140 7.02 4.16 3.36
N ASN A 141 6.91 5.07 2.37
CA ASN A 141 5.94 4.97 1.29
C ASN A 141 6.62 5.36 -0.02
N THR A 142 6.97 4.35 -0.80
CA THR A 142 7.74 4.52 -2.04
C THR A 142 6.93 4.07 -3.23
N ALA A 143 7.06 4.80 -4.34
CA ALA A 143 6.50 4.42 -5.62
C ALA A 143 7.58 3.76 -6.49
N ARG A 144 7.16 2.80 -7.31
CA ARG A 144 8.01 2.11 -8.26
C ARG A 144 8.56 3.12 -9.27
N LEU A 145 9.88 3.14 -9.37
CA LEU A 145 10.59 3.83 -10.44
C LEU A 145 10.82 2.90 -11.63
N SER A 146 11.04 1.61 -11.33
CA SER A 146 11.39 0.63 -12.35
C SER A 146 11.10 -0.80 -11.92
N VAL A 147 10.83 -1.64 -12.91
CA VAL A 147 10.72 -3.10 -12.78
C VAL A 147 12.06 -3.81 -13.06
N ALA A 148 13.09 -3.08 -13.50
CA ALA A 148 14.35 -3.69 -13.90
C ALA A 148 15.20 -4.06 -12.68
N GLU A 149 15.57 -5.35 -12.58
CA GLU A 149 16.47 -5.85 -11.53
C GLU A 149 17.82 -5.11 -11.51
N ALA A 150 18.37 -4.80 -12.70
CA ALA A 150 19.64 -4.10 -12.82
C ALA A 150 19.60 -2.70 -12.17
N GLU A 151 18.47 -1.99 -12.29
CA GLU A 151 18.29 -0.68 -11.67
C GLU A 151 18.11 -0.79 -10.15
N ALA A 152 17.41 -1.83 -9.67
CA ALA A 152 17.31 -2.15 -8.25
C ALA A 152 18.69 -2.44 -7.63
N ARG A 153 19.54 -3.25 -8.30
CA ARG A 153 20.93 -3.56 -7.87
C ARG A 153 21.85 -2.34 -7.91
N ALA A 154 21.58 -1.38 -8.80
CA ALA A 154 22.35 -0.15 -8.89
C ALA A 154 22.05 0.84 -7.75
N MET A 155 20.94 0.67 -7.02
CA MET A 155 20.58 1.55 -5.91
C MET A 155 21.65 1.52 -4.80
N ARG A 156 21.81 2.68 -4.17
CA ARG A 156 22.74 2.89 -3.05
C ARG A 156 21.98 3.40 -1.84
N GLY A 157 22.40 2.94 -0.67
CA GLY A 157 21.92 3.48 0.60
C GLY A 157 22.59 4.82 0.93
N ALA A 158 22.08 5.48 1.97
CA ALA A 158 22.71 6.68 2.55
C ALA A 158 24.14 6.40 3.08
N ASP A 159 24.48 5.14 3.29
CA ASP A 159 25.82 4.66 3.64
C ASP A 159 26.77 4.51 2.44
N GLY A 160 26.29 4.77 1.21
CA GLY A 160 27.05 4.67 -0.03
C GLY A 160 27.23 3.25 -0.58
N ASN A 161 26.79 2.23 0.16
CA ASN A 161 26.91 0.83 -0.24
C ASN A 161 25.73 0.39 -1.12
N PRO A 162 25.86 -0.68 -1.92
CA PRO A 162 24.73 -1.31 -2.61
C PRO A 162 23.56 -1.52 -1.67
N LEU A 163 22.34 -1.13 -2.09
CA LEU A 163 21.17 -1.29 -1.23
C LEU A 163 20.64 -2.73 -1.28
N CYS A 164 20.77 -3.39 -2.43
CA CYS A 164 20.44 -4.80 -2.62
C CYS A 164 21.61 -5.55 -3.24
N ASP A 165 21.81 -6.78 -2.78
CA ASP A 165 22.76 -7.76 -3.29
C ASP A 165 22.04 -9.08 -3.62
#